data_AF-A0A0C1L045-F1
#
_entry.id   AF-A0A0C1L045-F1
#
_cell.length_a   1.000
_cell.length_b   1.000
_cell.length_c   1.000
_cell.angle_alpha   90.00
_cell.angle_beta   90.00
_cell.angle_gamma   90.00
#
_symmetry.space_group_name_H-M   'P 1'
#
loop_
_entity.id
_entity.type
_entity.pdbx_description
1 polymer ?
#
loop_
_entity_poly.entity_id
_entity_poly.type
_entity_poly.pdbx_seq_one_letter_code
_entity_poly.pdbx_strand_id
1 'polypeptide(L)'
;MAKIQWDYTARNMYKVLMQLLAPLHLARTEYRKLKKSGYTEKQYSRSNSKLIPASNAQPGSSIITQPASQINAQQGSNSLSTIQSNALPPSQTRVTIAGGEHRFKLASRYAQKVMKDPDRLHSYGQLQPDAPSFYKLAFNDALVGPMLGEPTLRTVFGNTVNIIVPATDNVGVTQVEFVLTDAQKQVLAEGNGTKSKYREEWTCKTRCTMEQLAGAQLFIKASDLAGNQAIIRKTL
;
A
#
# COMPACT_ATOMS: atom_id res chain seq x y z
N MET A 1 22.99 -43.66 -5.36
CA MET A 1 22.48 -42.82 -6.47
C MET A 1 20.99 -42.58 -6.25
N ALA A 2 20.61 -41.41 -5.72
CA ALA A 2 19.21 -41.07 -5.46
C ALA A 2 18.65 -40.25 -6.64
N LYS A 3 17.61 -40.77 -7.31
CA LYS A 3 16.85 -40.05 -8.34
C LYS A 3 15.99 -38.99 -7.64
N ILE A 4 16.24 -37.72 -7.97
CA ILE A 4 15.40 -36.59 -7.54
C ILE A 4 14.08 -36.69 -8.30
N GLN A 5 13.04 -37.11 -7.59
CA GLN A 5 11.67 -37.17 -8.07
C GLN A 5 11.11 -35.74 -8.02
N TRP A 6 11.11 -35.07 -9.18
CA TRP A 6 10.55 -33.72 -9.30
C TRP A 6 9.03 -33.76 -9.11
N ASP A 7 8.61 -33.11 -8.04
CA ASP A 7 7.24 -33.04 -7.54
C ASP A 7 6.27 -32.43 -8.57
N TYR A 8 5.07 -32.99 -8.64
CA TYR A 8 4.05 -32.68 -9.65
C TYR A 8 3.57 -31.22 -9.60
N THR A 9 3.71 -30.59 -8.44
CA THR A 9 3.41 -29.18 -8.12
C THR A 9 4.28 -28.18 -8.86
N ALA A 10 5.58 -28.45 -9.04
CA ALA A 10 6.50 -27.52 -9.70
C ALA A 10 6.21 -27.36 -11.19
N ARG A 11 5.75 -28.42 -11.86
CA ARG A 11 5.39 -28.37 -13.29
C ARG A 11 4.09 -27.60 -13.54
N ASN A 12 3.12 -27.68 -12.62
CA ASN A 12 1.88 -26.93 -12.74
C ASN A 12 2.07 -25.44 -12.45
N MET A 13 2.93 -25.10 -11.48
CA MET A 13 3.33 -23.71 -11.24
C MET A 13 4.04 -23.09 -12.45
N TYR A 14 4.94 -23.83 -13.10
CA TYR A 14 5.62 -23.35 -14.32
C TYR A 14 4.67 -23.11 -15.49
N LYS A 15 3.65 -23.95 -15.68
CA LYS A 15 2.63 -23.76 -16.72
C LYS A 15 1.77 -22.52 -16.48
N VAL A 16 1.34 -22.28 -15.24
CA VAL A 16 0.57 -21.07 -14.87
C VAL A 16 1.42 -19.81 -15.01
N LEU A 17 2.70 -19.87 -14.60
CA LEU A 17 3.66 -18.78 -14.79
C LEU A 17 3.84 -18.45 -16.27
N MET A 18 3.96 -19.47 -17.14
CA MET A 18 4.12 -19.26 -18.58
C MET A 18 2.86 -18.74 -19.27
N GLN A 19 1.65 -19.13 -18.82
CA GLN A 19 0.40 -18.57 -19.34
C GLN A 19 0.20 -17.10 -18.94
N LEU A 20 0.66 -16.70 -17.75
CA LEU A 20 0.64 -15.31 -17.29
C LEU A 20 1.72 -14.43 -17.96
N LEU A 21 2.83 -15.04 -18.38
CA LEU A 21 3.94 -14.34 -19.04
C LEU A 21 3.77 -14.25 -20.58
N ALA A 22 2.93 -15.07 -21.20
CA ALA A 22 2.70 -15.03 -22.64
C ALA A 22 2.23 -13.65 -23.18
N PRO A 23 1.32 -12.92 -22.52
CA PRO A 23 0.92 -11.58 -22.95
C PRO A 23 2.07 -10.56 -22.82
N LEU A 24 2.89 -10.68 -21.77
CA LEU A 24 4.07 -9.84 -21.57
C LEU A 24 5.13 -10.08 -22.65
N HIS A 25 5.29 -11.34 -23.07
CA HIS A 25 6.26 -11.66 -24.11
C HIS A 25 5.85 -11.12 -25.48
N LEU A 26 4.54 -11.14 -25.79
CA LEU A 26 3.97 -10.59 -27.02
C LEU A 26 4.00 -9.05 -27.03
N ALA A 27 3.71 -8.41 -25.90
CA ALA A 27 3.84 -6.95 -25.77
C ALA A 27 5.31 -6.49 -25.94
N ARG A 28 6.26 -7.29 -25.44
CA ARG A 28 7.71 -6.99 -25.54
C ARG A 28 8.26 -7.17 -26.95
N THR A 29 7.75 -8.14 -27.72
CA THR A 29 8.13 -8.30 -29.14
C THR A 29 7.54 -7.19 -30.01
N GLU A 30 6.29 -6.80 -29.79
CA GLU A 30 5.67 -5.69 -30.53
C GLU A 30 6.34 -4.34 -30.20
N TYR A 31 6.63 -4.05 -28.93
CA TYR A 31 7.38 -2.84 -28.56
C TYR A 31 8.79 -2.81 -29.18
N ARG A 32 9.49 -3.96 -29.23
CA ARG A 32 10.81 -4.05 -29.89
C ARG A 32 10.75 -3.82 -31.40
N LYS A 33 9.68 -4.29 -32.08
CA LYS A 33 9.46 -4.02 -33.50
C LYS A 33 9.19 -2.53 -33.75
N LEU A 34 8.35 -1.92 -32.91
CA LEU A 34 8.00 -0.49 -33.00
C LEU A 34 9.19 0.43 -32.70
N LYS A 35 10.03 0.09 -31.70
CA LYS A 35 11.25 0.87 -31.41
C LYS A 35 12.25 0.82 -32.57
N LYS A 36 12.33 -0.31 -33.28
CA LYS A 36 13.16 -0.44 -34.49
C LYS A 36 12.60 0.36 -35.68
N SER A 37 11.32 0.67 -35.72
CA SER A 37 10.70 1.51 -36.76
C SER A 37 10.71 3.01 -36.43
N GLY A 38 11.49 3.44 -35.43
CA GLY A 38 11.58 4.84 -35.01
C GLY A 38 10.37 5.35 -34.22
N TYR A 39 9.48 4.45 -33.77
CA TYR A 39 8.31 4.79 -32.99
C TYR A 39 8.72 5.21 -31.58
N THR A 40 8.42 6.45 -31.20
CA THR A 40 8.79 7.00 -29.90
C THR A 40 7.82 6.55 -28.81
N GLU A 41 8.30 6.50 -27.57
CA GLU A 41 7.50 6.10 -26.40
C GLU A 41 6.24 6.97 -26.21
N LYS A 42 6.33 8.27 -26.53
CA LYS A 42 5.18 9.19 -26.56
C LYS A 42 4.11 8.81 -27.58
N GLN A 43 4.49 8.19 -28.70
CA GLN A 43 3.56 7.73 -29.74
C GLN A 43 2.88 6.41 -29.33
N TYR A 44 3.60 5.51 -28.65
CA TYR A 44 3.04 4.24 -28.16
C TYR A 44 1.92 4.47 -27.11
N SER A 45 2.15 5.35 -26.13
CA SER A 45 1.14 5.68 -25.11
C SER A 45 -0.09 6.37 -25.70
N ARG A 46 0.07 7.23 -26.72
CA ARG A 46 -1.05 7.89 -27.41
C ARG A 46 -1.91 6.91 -28.20
N SER A 47 -1.31 5.94 -28.89
CA SER A 47 -2.05 4.93 -29.65
C SER A 47 -2.85 3.97 -28.76
N ASN A 48 -2.32 3.60 -27.58
CA ASN A 48 -3.06 2.76 -26.62
C ASN A 48 -4.15 3.53 -25.85
N SER A 49 -4.05 4.85 -25.69
CA SER A 49 -5.12 5.65 -25.08
C SER A 49 -6.41 5.73 -25.91
N LYS A 50 -6.36 5.40 -27.22
CA LYS A 50 -7.52 5.34 -28.11
C LYS A 50 -8.31 4.02 -28.06
N LEU A 51 -7.79 3.00 -27.38
CA LEU A 51 -8.45 1.69 -27.25
C LEU A 51 -9.35 1.58 -26.00
N ILE A 52 -9.50 2.66 -25.23
CA ILE A 52 -10.41 2.73 -24.08
C ILE A 52 -11.64 3.53 -24.52
N PRO A 53 -12.85 2.92 -24.60
CA PRO A 53 -14.05 3.68 -24.93
C PRO A 53 -14.34 4.71 -23.85
N ALA A 54 -14.55 5.97 -24.26
CA ALA A 54 -14.95 7.04 -23.38
C ALA A 54 -16.33 6.75 -22.77
N SER A 55 -16.41 6.64 -21.44
CA SER A 55 -17.69 6.56 -20.73
C SER A 55 -18.34 7.95 -20.70
N ASN A 56 -19.45 8.09 -21.42
CA ASN A 56 -20.33 9.26 -21.40
C ASN A 56 -20.95 9.48 -20.02
N ALA A 57 -20.66 10.64 -19.41
CA ALA A 57 -21.45 11.31 -18.37
C ALA A 57 -20.96 12.78 -18.43
N GLN A 58 -21.74 13.84 -18.61
CA GLN A 58 -23.09 14.23 -18.19
C GLN A 58 -23.46 15.51 -19.02
N PRO A 59 -24.67 16.13 -19.03
CA PRO A 59 -25.11 16.94 -17.87
C PRO A 59 -26.62 17.19 -17.70
N GLY A 60 -27.02 17.47 -16.47
CA GLY A 60 -28.27 18.18 -16.21
C GLY A 60 -28.75 18.00 -14.78
N SER A 61 -28.65 19.06 -13.98
CA SER A 61 -29.68 19.46 -13.00
C SER A 61 -29.30 20.80 -12.39
N SER A 62 -30.01 21.82 -12.84
CA SER A 62 -29.97 23.19 -12.32
C SER A 62 -30.76 23.31 -11.03
N ILE A 63 -30.32 24.26 -10.22
CA ILE A 63 -30.88 24.74 -8.96
C ILE A 63 -32.24 25.41 -9.18
N ILE A 64 -33.26 25.10 -8.34
CA ILE A 64 -34.37 26.01 -8.01
C ILE A 64 -34.71 25.86 -6.52
N THR A 65 -34.98 26.99 -5.87
CA THR A 65 -35.28 27.17 -4.45
C THR A 65 -36.69 27.74 -4.25
N GLN A 66 -37.34 27.31 -3.14
CA GLN A 66 -38.48 27.88 -2.39
C GLN A 66 -39.94 27.73 -2.91
N PRO A 67 -40.98 27.89 -2.05
CA PRO A 67 -41.08 27.74 -0.57
C PRO A 67 -42.32 26.93 -0.09
N ALA A 68 -42.47 26.78 1.23
CA ALA A 68 -43.54 26.07 1.94
C ALA A 68 -44.86 26.86 2.08
N SER A 69 -46.01 26.17 2.14
CA SER A 69 -47.17 26.44 3.03
C SER A 69 -48.36 25.46 2.87
N GLN A 70 -48.83 24.95 4.02
CA GLN A 70 -50.23 24.78 4.48
C GLN A 70 -51.15 23.55 4.15
N ILE A 71 -51.45 22.78 5.23
CA ILE A 71 -52.73 22.28 5.82
C ILE A 71 -53.88 21.73 4.93
N ASN A 72 -54.32 20.45 5.10
CA ASN A 72 -55.49 20.00 5.91
C ASN A 72 -56.04 18.60 5.53
N ALA A 73 -56.72 17.95 6.49
CA ALA A 73 -57.16 16.54 6.52
C ALA A 73 -58.46 16.21 5.78
N GLN A 74 -58.66 14.93 5.37
CA GLN A 74 -59.80 14.07 5.75
C GLN A 74 -59.79 12.66 5.10
N GLN A 75 -60.49 11.75 5.78
CA GLN A 75 -60.49 10.29 5.71
C GLN A 75 -61.19 9.69 4.48
N GLY A 76 -60.77 8.47 4.09
CA GLY A 76 -61.49 7.58 3.19
C GLY A 76 -60.87 6.20 3.15
N SER A 77 -61.47 5.26 3.88
CA SER A 77 -61.13 3.84 3.93
C SER A 77 -61.31 3.15 2.57
N ASN A 78 -60.29 2.41 2.11
CA ASN A 78 -60.46 1.21 1.30
C ASN A 78 -59.22 0.30 1.38
N SER A 79 -59.51 -0.98 1.27
CA SER A 79 -58.78 -2.18 1.67
C SER A 79 -57.45 -2.50 0.98
N LEU A 80 -56.51 -3.01 1.79
CA LEU A 80 -55.55 -4.10 1.56
C LEU A 80 -55.06 -4.33 0.10
N SER A 81 -53.88 -3.80 -0.19
CA SER A 81 -52.87 -4.51 -0.95
C SER A 81 -51.51 -4.31 -0.28
N THR A 82 -50.97 -5.41 0.26
CA THR A 82 -49.62 -5.48 0.81
C THR A 82 -48.63 -5.28 -0.35
N ILE A 83 -48.27 -4.04 -0.66
CA ILE A 83 -47.07 -3.77 -1.43
C ILE A 83 -45.91 -3.89 -0.45
N GLN A 84 -45.26 -5.05 -0.52
CA GLN A 84 -43.92 -5.29 -0.01
C GLN A 84 -43.07 -4.06 -0.31
N SER A 85 -42.76 -3.28 0.72
CA SER A 85 -41.65 -2.33 0.65
C SER A 85 -40.42 -3.16 0.33
N ASN A 86 -39.90 -3.04 -0.89
CA ASN A 86 -38.52 -3.38 -1.18
C ASN A 86 -37.67 -2.41 -0.35
N ALA A 87 -37.53 -2.73 0.94
CA ALA A 87 -36.56 -2.11 1.81
C ALA A 87 -35.22 -2.30 1.13
N LEU A 88 -34.57 -1.19 0.78
CA LEU A 88 -33.15 -1.18 0.47
C LEU A 88 -32.44 -2.04 1.53
N PRO A 89 -31.56 -2.97 1.13
CA PRO A 89 -30.84 -3.79 2.09
C PRO A 89 -30.18 -2.84 3.11
N PRO A 90 -30.22 -3.16 4.42
CA PRO A 90 -29.66 -2.31 5.44
C PRO A 90 -28.25 -1.95 4.99
N SER A 91 -28.05 -0.66 4.73
CA SER A 91 -26.80 -0.12 4.27
C SER A 91 -25.72 -0.76 5.11
N GLN A 92 -24.80 -1.50 4.46
CA GLN A 92 -23.55 -1.89 5.08
C GLN A 92 -23.10 -0.68 5.87
N THR A 93 -23.01 -0.87 7.19
CA THR A 93 -22.69 0.15 8.17
C THR A 93 -21.76 1.14 7.52
N ARG A 94 -22.23 2.38 7.38
CA ARG A 94 -21.52 3.50 6.76
C ARG A 94 -20.27 3.76 7.61
N VAL A 95 -19.25 2.90 7.47
CA VAL A 95 -17.93 3.07 8.08
C VAL A 95 -17.46 4.40 7.55
N THR A 96 -17.42 5.36 8.47
CA THR A 96 -17.32 6.81 8.31
C THR A 96 -16.76 7.25 6.95
N ILE A 97 -17.64 7.58 5.98
CA ILE A 97 -17.29 8.05 4.62
C ILE A 97 -16.30 9.23 4.66
N ALA A 98 -16.36 10.06 5.70
CA ALA A 98 -15.45 11.19 5.89
C ALA A 98 -13.97 10.77 5.99
N GLY A 99 -13.66 9.61 6.62
CA GLY A 99 -12.29 9.13 6.75
C GLY A 99 -11.71 8.62 5.43
N GLY A 100 -12.53 7.89 4.65
CA GLY A 100 -12.14 7.38 3.34
C GLY A 100 -11.93 8.49 2.31
N GLU A 101 -12.86 9.44 2.23
CA GLU A 101 -12.77 10.57 1.31
C GLU A 101 -11.57 11.46 1.62
N HIS A 102 -11.31 11.74 2.91
CA HIS A 102 -10.16 12.54 3.32
C HIS A 102 -8.83 11.86 2.95
N ARG A 103 -8.67 10.56 3.24
CA ARG A 103 -7.47 9.79 2.88
C ARG A 103 -7.28 9.71 1.36
N PHE A 104 -8.34 9.50 0.60
CA PHE A 104 -8.30 9.50 -0.86
C PHE A 104 -7.82 10.85 -1.40
N LYS A 105 -8.35 11.98 -0.89
CA LYS A 105 -7.93 13.32 -1.30
C LYS A 105 -6.47 13.62 -0.93
N LEU A 106 -6.00 13.15 0.23
CA LEU A 106 -4.58 13.28 0.61
C LEU A 106 -3.68 12.47 -0.32
N ALA A 107 -4.01 11.20 -0.57
CA ALA A 107 -3.24 10.33 -1.45
C ALA A 107 -3.19 10.84 -2.90
N SER A 108 -4.32 11.35 -3.43
CA SER A 108 -4.36 11.97 -4.76
C SER A 108 -3.48 13.21 -4.84
N ARG A 109 -3.55 14.10 -3.83
CA ARG A 109 -2.67 15.28 -3.76
C ARG A 109 -1.20 14.87 -3.66
N TYR A 110 -0.88 13.84 -2.89
CA TYR A 110 0.48 13.32 -2.78
C TYR A 110 0.99 12.80 -4.14
N ALA A 111 0.24 11.93 -4.80
CA ALA A 111 0.60 11.39 -6.11
C ALA A 111 0.78 12.50 -7.16
N GLN A 112 -0.07 13.53 -7.14
CA GLN A 112 0.08 14.70 -8.00
C GLN A 112 1.38 15.47 -7.72
N LYS A 113 1.79 15.61 -6.45
CA LYS A 113 3.07 16.24 -6.07
C LYS A 113 4.25 15.42 -6.57
N VAL A 114 4.23 14.09 -6.39
CA VAL A 114 5.27 13.19 -6.91
C VAL A 114 5.41 13.35 -8.42
N MET A 115 4.31 13.44 -9.17
CA MET A 115 4.39 13.61 -10.63
C MET A 115 4.99 14.94 -11.08
N LYS A 116 5.00 15.95 -10.21
CA LYS A 116 5.57 17.28 -10.47
C LYS A 116 7.01 17.42 -9.96
N ASP A 117 7.47 16.47 -9.15
CA ASP A 117 8.78 16.45 -8.50
C ASP A 117 9.67 15.38 -9.18
N PRO A 118 10.64 15.78 -10.03
CA PRO A 118 11.47 14.83 -10.77
C PRO A 118 12.28 13.88 -9.87
N ASP A 119 12.73 14.33 -8.70
CA ASP A 119 13.57 13.54 -7.80
C ASP A 119 12.74 12.46 -7.12
N ARG A 120 11.52 12.81 -6.68
CA ARG A 120 10.57 11.82 -6.16
C ARG A 120 10.16 10.83 -7.24
N LEU A 121 9.82 11.33 -8.43
CA LEU A 121 9.45 10.46 -9.54
C LEU A 121 10.58 9.49 -9.91
N HIS A 122 11.83 9.96 -9.91
CA HIS A 122 13.01 9.13 -10.12
C HIS A 122 13.14 8.05 -9.03
N SER A 123 12.90 8.42 -7.77
CA SER A 123 12.93 7.47 -6.64
C SER A 123 11.92 6.32 -6.84
N TYR A 124 10.68 6.62 -7.25
CA TYR A 124 9.70 5.58 -7.61
C TYR A 124 10.16 4.74 -8.82
N GLY A 125 10.78 5.36 -9.82
CA GLY A 125 11.33 4.68 -10.99
C GLY A 125 12.47 3.71 -10.67
N GLN A 126 13.28 4.01 -9.66
CA GLN A 126 14.32 3.09 -9.19
C GLN A 126 13.74 1.89 -8.44
N LEU A 127 12.68 2.10 -7.65
CA LEU A 127 12.06 1.05 -6.84
C LEU A 127 11.17 0.12 -7.68
N GLN A 128 10.46 0.66 -8.67
CA GLN A 128 9.59 -0.11 -9.55
C GLN A 128 9.68 0.39 -11.01
N PRO A 129 10.76 0.03 -11.74
CA PRO A 129 10.99 0.52 -13.10
C PRO A 129 9.90 0.10 -14.10
N ASP A 130 9.24 -1.03 -13.84
CA ASP A 130 8.19 -1.59 -14.71
C ASP A 130 6.76 -1.16 -14.28
N ALA A 131 6.63 -0.16 -13.41
CA ALA A 131 5.33 0.30 -12.94
C ALA A 131 4.49 0.85 -14.10
N PRO A 132 3.23 0.40 -14.29
CA PRO A 132 2.39 0.87 -15.40
C PRO A 132 1.97 2.34 -15.24
N SER A 133 2.01 2.87 -14.02
CA SER A 133 1.73 4.28 -13.71
C SER A 133 2.34 4.66 -12.37
N PHE A 134 3.30 5.58 -12.37
CA PHE A 134 3.88 6.14 -11.14
C PHE A 134 2.86 6.92 -10.31
N TYR A 135 1.84 7.52 -10.93
CA TYR A 135 0.73 8.13 -10.21
C TYR A 135 -0.01 7.10 -9.37
N LYS A 136 -0.40 5.95 -9.96
CA LYS A 136 -1.09 4.89 -9.23
C LYS A 136 -0.22 4.31 -8.12
N LEU A 137 1.08 4.15 -8.38
CA LEU A 137 2.03 3.66 -7.40
C LEU A 137 2.13 4.60 -6.19
N ALA A 138 2.42 5.88 -6.43
CA ALA A 138 2.51 6.91 -5.38
C ALA A 138 1.17 7.12 -4.65
N PHE A 139 0.05 6.99 -5.36
CA PHE A 139 -1.28 7.05 -4.75
C PHE A 139 -1.49 5.90 -3.77
N ASN A 140 -1.13 4.67 -4.15
CA ASN A 140 -1.25 3.51 -3.27
C ASN A 140 -0.28 3.58 -2.09
N ASP A 141 0.94 4.04 -2.34
CA ASP A 141 1.95 4.31 -1.30
C ASP A 141 1.40 5.27 -0.24
N ALA A 142 0.79 6.39 -0.62
CA ALA A 142 0.17 7.31 0.35
C ALA A 142 -1.08 6.75 1.08
N LEU A 143 -1.59 5.57 0.71
CA LEU A 143 -2.72 4.94 1.38
C LEU A 143 -2.30 3.79 2.29
N VAL A 144 -1.26 3.05 1.91
CA VAL A 144 -0.81 1.84 2.59
C VAL A 144 0.57 2.16 3.16
N GLY A 145 0.67 2.15 4.49
CA GLY A 145 1.94 2.37 5.16
C GLY A 145 2.69 1.07 5.43
N PRO A 146 3.90 1.18 6.00
CA PRO A 146 4.73 0.02 6.28
C PRO A 146 4.08 -0.90 7.31
N MET A 147 4.51 -2.15 7.33
CA MET A 147 4.17 -3.13 8.34
C MET A 147 5.44 -3.60 9.04
N LEU A 148 5.38 -3.68 10.38
CA LEU A 148 6.46 -4.21 11.21
C LEU A 148 6.11 -5.63 11.64
N GLY A 149 7.08 -6.53 11.50
CA GLY A 149 7.03 -7.88 12.07
C GLY A 149 7.49 -7.91 13.52
N GLU A 150 7.47 -9.11 14.11
CA GLU A 150 7.89 -9.31 15.49
C GLU A 150 9.42 -9.16 15.63
N PRO A 151 9.92 -8.31 16.54
CA PRO A 151 11.35 -8.13 16.72
C PRO A 151 11.95 -9.35 17.43
N THR A 152 13.09 -9.80 16.91
CA THR A 152 13.90 -10.88 17.47
C THR A 152 15.18 -10.32 18.09
N LEU A 153 15.54 -10.82 19.27
CA LEU A 153 16.80 -10.48 19.94
C LEU A 153 17.85 -11.56 19.68
N ARG A 154 19.09 -11.15 19.39
CA ARG A 154 20.21 -12.07 19.20
C ARG A 154 21.49 -11.52 19.83
N THR A 155 22.02 -12.22 20.81
CA THR A 155 23.36 -11.95 21.34
C THR A 155 24.41 -12.27 20.28
N VAL A 156 25.33 -11.33 20.04
CA VAL A 156 26.40 -11.51 19.04
C VAL A 156 27.73 -11.81 19.71
N PHE A 157 28.12 -10.98 20.69
CA PHE A 157 29.33 -11.16 21.48
C PHE A 157 29.30 -10.26 22.72
N GLY A 158 29.68 -10.80 23.88
CA GLY A 158 29.74 -10.06 25.14
C GLY A 158 28.47 -9.25 25.41
N ASN A 159 28.64 -7.94 25.62
CA ASN A 159 27.56 -7.02 25.98
C ASN A 159 26.90 -6.38 24.74
N THR A 160 26.67 -7.16 23.69
CA THR A 160 26.03 -6.70 22.45
C THR A 160 24.87 -7.61 22.07
N VAL A 161 23.67 -7.03 22.04
CA VAL A 161 22.47 -7.66 21.51
C VAL A 161 22.06 -6.95 20.23
N ASN A 162 21.78 -7.71 19.19
CA ASN A 162 21.12 -7.21 18.00
C ASN A 162 19.61 -7.33 18.17
N ILE A 163 18.90 -6.24 17.87
CA ILE A 163 17.46 -6.22 17.68
C ILE A 163 17.20 -6.25 16.18
N ILE A 164 16.54 -7.30 15.71
CA ILE A 164 16.24 -7.51 14.29
C ILE A 164 14.73 -7.46 14.12
N VAL A 165 14.23 -6.57 13.24
CA VAL A 165 12.80 -6.44 12.96
C VAL A 165 12.53 -6.54 11.46
N PRO A 166 11.64 -7.44 11.01
CA PRO A 166 11.14 -7.41 9.65
C PRO A 166 10.31 -6.14 9.41
N ALA A 167 10.50 -5.47 8.28
CA ALA A 167 9.70 -4.31 7.91
C ALA A 167 9.43 -4.32 6.40
N THR A 168 8.16 -4.35 6.01
CA THR A 168 7.73 -4.46 4.61
C THR A 168 6.79 -3.33 4.24
N ASP A 169 6.82 -2.93 2.98
CA ASP A 169 5.93 -1.91 2.42
C ASP A 169 5.75 -2.15 0.90
N ASN A 170 4.70 -1.60 0.28
CA ASN A 170 4.45 -1.79 -1.15
C ASN A 170 5.43 -1.05 -2.07
N VAL A 171 6.07 0.02 -1.60
CA VAL A 171 7.13 0.73 -2.34
C VAL A 171 8.47 0.67 -1.58
N GLY A 172 8.43 0.31 -0.31
CA GLY A 172 9.59 -0.05 0.49
C GLY A 172 9.76 0.86 1.69
N VAL A 173 10.27 0.27 2.77
CA VAL A 173 10.59 1.01 3.99
C VAL A 173 11.86 1.83 3.77
N THR A 174 11.81 3.12 4.06
CA THR A 174 12.93 4.05 3.88
C THR A 174 13.77 4.18 5.15
N GLN A 175 13.15 4.05 6.33
CA GLN A 175 13.83 4.17 7.61
C GLN A 175 13.13 3.34 8.69
N VAL A 176 13.90 2.74 9.58
CA VAL A 176 13.41 2.16 10.84
C VAL A 176 14.21 2.75 11.99
N GLU A 177 13.52 3.36 12.94
CA GLU A 177 14.09 3.94 14.16
C GLU A 177 13.82 3.04 15.34
N PHE A 178 14.80 2.90 16.23
CA PHE A 178 14.73 2.10 17.44
C PHE A 178 14.98 3.00 18.64
N VAL A 179 14.18 2.83 19.68
CA VAL A 179 14.42 3.36 21.01
C VAL A 179 14.23 2.21 21.99
N LEU A 180 15.26 1.93 22.77
CA LEU A 180 15.27 0.91 23.80
C LEU A 180 15.57 1.58 25.13
N THR A 181 14.68 1.41 26.10
CA THR A 181 14.88 1.88 27.47
C THR A 181 14.82 0.73 28.46
N ASP A 182 15.58 0.80 29.55
CA ASP A 182 15.46 -0.17 30.65
C ASP A 182 14.13 0.00 31.42
N ALA A 183 13.95 -0.81 32.47
CA ALA A 183 12.78 -0.76 33.35
C ALA A 183 12.66 0.58 34.11
N GLN A 184 13.77 1.30 34.29
CA GLN A 184 13.85 2.63 34.91
C GLN A 184 13.74 3.77 33.87
N LYS A 185 13.41 3.45 32.62
CA LYS A 185 13.26 4.36 31.48
C LYS A 185 14.56 5.07 31.06
N GLN A 186 15.72 4.55 31.43
CA GLN A 186 17.00 5.04 30.91
C GLN A 186 17.23 4.48 29.51
N VAL A 187 17.71 5.31 28.59
CA VAL A 187 17.97 4.90 27.20
C VAL A 187 19.18 3.97 27.15
N LEU A 188 18.97 2.73 26.73
CA LEU A 188 20.01 1.73 26.51
C LEU A 188 20.53 1.76 25.06
N ALA A 189 19.65 2.07 24.11
CA ALA A 189 20.01 2.25 22.72
C ALA A 189 18.97 3.14 22.01
N GLU A 190 19.46 4.01 21.13
CA GLU A 190 18.62 4.83 20.26
C GLU A 190 19.31 5.01 18.92
N GLY A 191 18.54 4.96 17.83
CA GLY A 191 19.02 5.34 16.51
C GLY A 191 18.40 4.58 15.35
N ASN A 192 18.93 4.86 14.16
CA ASN A 192 18.49 4.25 12.92
C ASN A 192 18.98 2.81 12.81
N GLY A 193 18.07 1.93 12.41
CA GLY A 193 18.40 0.58 12.00
C GLY A 193 19.20 0.56 10.70
N THR A 194 19.98 -0.49 10.52
CA THR A 194 20.64 -0.80 9.25
C THR A 194 19.78 -1.82 8.49
N LYS A 195 19.36 -1.48 7.26
CA LYS A 195 18.63 -2.40 6.38
C LYS A 195 19.55 -3.55 5.94
N SER A 196 19.04 -4.77 5.99
CA SER A 196 19.71 -5.95 5.43
C SER A 196 19.76 -5.87 3.91
N LYS A 197 20.89 -6.29 3.33
CA LYS A 197 21.08 -6.32 1.87
C LYS A 197 20.18 -7.36 1.17
N TYR A 198 19.79 -8.42 1.88
CA TYR A 198 19.15 -9.60 1.28
C TYR A 198 17.78 -9.92 1.86
N ARG A 199 17.35 -9.19 2.91
CA ARG A 199 16.09 -9.42 3.61
C ARG A 199 15.41 -8.09 3.89
N GLU A 200 14.09 -8.09 3.98
CA GLU A 200 13.31 -6.94 4.45
C GLU A 200 13.37 -6.85 5.98
N GLU A 201 14.59 -6.79 6.51
CA GLU A 201 14.89 -6.78 7.94
C GLU A 201 15.80 -5.59 8.26
N TRP A 202 15.56 -5.01 9.42
CA TRP A 202 16.32 -3.89 9.95
C TRP A 202 16.96 -4.29 11.27
N THR A 203 18.24 -3.98 11.43
CA THR A 203 19.02 -4.35 12.62
C THR A 203 19.49 -3.11 13.36
N CYS A 204 19.26 -3.08 14.68
CA CYS A 204 19.90 -2.15 15.60
C CYS A 204 20.86 -2.93 16.51
N LYS A 205 22.08 -2.41 16.70
CA LYS A 205 23.07 -2.98 17.63
C LYS A 205 23.02 -2.22 18.95
N THR A 206 22.79 -2.92 20.05
CA THR A 206 22.80 -2.32 21.39
C THR A 206 24.15 -2.57 22.07
N ARG A 207 24.41 -1.83 23.16
CA ARG A 207 25.55 -2.06 24.05
C ARG A 207 25.08 -2.53 25.43
N CYS A 208 24.21 -3.53 25.44
CA CYS A 208 23.69 -4.13 26.66
C CYS A 208 23.71 -5.66 26.58
N THR A 209 23.65 -6.32 27.74
CA THR A 209 23.48 -7.77 27.83
C THR A 209 21.99 -8.14 27.77
N MET A 210 21.68 -9.44 27.65
CA MET A 210 20.29 -9.91 27.65
C MET A 210 19.63 -9.70 29.02
N GLU A 211 20.39 -9.80 30.11
CA GLU A 211 19.91 -9.60 31.47
C GLU A 211 19.46 -8.15 31.71
N GLN A 212 20.18 -7.19 31.14
CA GLN A 212 19.80 -5.77 31.19
C GLN A 212 18.53 -5.45 30.40
N LEU A 213 18.10 -6.35 29.50
CA LEU A 213 16.89 -6.20 28.72
C LEU A 213 15.64 -6.71 29.45
N ALA A 214 15.78 -7.40 30.58
CA ALA A 214 14.62 -7.90 31.32
C ALA A 214 13.73 -6.74 31.80
N GLY A 215 12.49 -6.68 31.31
CA GLY A 215 11.54 -5.61 31.59
C GLY A 215 11.79 -4.32 30.82
N ALA A 216 12.78 -4.30 29.91
CA ALA A 216 13.05 -3.16 29.04
C ALA A 216 11.88 -2.89 28.08
N GLN A 217 11.75 -1.63 27.67
CA GLN A 217 10.76 -1.19 26.69
C GLN A 217 11.44 -0.93 25.35
N LEU A 218 10.98 -1.62 24.32
CA LEU A 218 11.40 -1.45 22.95
C LEU A 218 10.32 -0.71 22.17
N PHE A 219 10.69 0.41 21.56
CA PHE A 219 9.89 1.18 20.61
C PHE A 219 10.56 1.13 19.24
N ILE A 220 9.81 0.75 18.22
CA ILE A 220 10.29 0.71 16.83
C ILE A 220 9.31 1.48 15.96
N LYS A 221 9.83 2.36 15.11
CA LYS A 221 9.05 3.13 14.13
C LYS A 221 9.61 2.92 12.72
N ALA A 222 8.81 2.38 11.82
CA ALA A 222 9.11 2.32 10.40
C ALA A 222 8.46 3.49 9.67
N SER A 223 9.13 4.06 8.68
CA SER A 223 8.59 5.05 7.74
C SER A 223 8.85 4.62 6.29
N ASP A 224 7.93 4.96 5.39
CA ASP A 224 8.06 4.71 3.94
C ASP A 224 8.42 5.98 3.16
N LEU A 225 8.33 5.92 1.83
CA LEU A 225 8.63 7.04 0.95
C LEU A 225 7.54 8.14 0.96
N ALA A 226 6.28 7.75 1.12
CA ALA A 226 5.16 8.68 1.25
C ALA A 226 5.08 9.39 2.61
N GLY A 227 5.83 8.88 3.60
CA GLY A 227 5.88 9.37 4.96
C GLY A 227 4.82 8.73 5.87
N ASN A 228 4.19 7.61 5.47
CA ASN A 228 3.38 6.85 6.41
C ASN A 228 4.29 6.15 7.43
N GLN A 229 3.70 5.81 8.58
CA GLN A 229 4.44 5.25 9.69
C GLN A 229 3.74 4.04 10.30
N ALA A 230 4.54 3.09 10.77
CA ALA A 230 4.11 2.02 11.65
C ALA A 230 4.95 2.00 12.91
N ILE A 231 4.30 1.73 14.04
CA ILE A 231 4.92 1.76 15.36
C ILE A 231 4.58 0.47 16.09
N ILE A 232 5.58 -0.16 16.70
CA ILE A 232 5.39 -1.22 17.69
C ILE A 232 6.04 -0.84 19.01
N ARG A 233 5.42 -1.28 20.11
CA ARG A 233 5.92 -1.18 21.48
C ARG A 233 5.93 -2.57 22.08
N LYS A 234 7.05 -2.99 22.66
CA LYS A 234 7.21 -4.32 23.24
C LYS A 234 8.00 -4.26 24.53
N THR A 235 7.52 -4.95 25.56
CA THR A 235 8.30 -5.27 26.76
C THR A 235 9.16 -6.50 26.48
N LEU A 236 10.44 -6.43 26.82
CA LEU A 236 11.42 -7.52 26.64
C LEU A 236 11.59 -8.38 27.89
#